data_AF-A0A498NR68-F1
#
_entry.id   AF-A0A498NR68-F1
#
_cell.length_a   1.000
_cell.length_b   1.000
_cell.length_c   1.000
_cell.angle_alpha   90.00
_cell.angle_beta   90.00
_cell.angle_gamma   90.00
#
_symmetry.space_group_name_H-M   'P 1'
#
loop_
_entity.id
_entity.type
_entity.pdbx_description
1 polymer ?
#
loop_
_entity_poly.entity_id
_entity_poly.type
_entity_poly.pdbx_seq_one_letter_code
_entity_poly.pdbx_strand_id
1 'polypeptide(L)'
;MTGSYNNFFRMLDRTQRRDVTLEASRESCKPRQVLKPRRVCAGGKRKKDEISVDSLDFNKKILHTAWHPQENIIAVATTNNLYIFQEKVN
;
A
#
# COMPACT_ATOMS: atom_id res chain seq x y z
N MET A 1 -2.25 1.99 -10.56
CA MET A 1 -2.39 1.89 -9.10
C MET A 1 -3.81 1.45 -8.79
N THR A 2 -4.03 0.64 -7.74
CA THR A 2 -5.38 0.24 -7.31
C THR A 2 -5.41 0.03 -5.80
N GLY A 3 -6.58 0.21 -5.18
CA GLY A 3 -6.83 -0.16 -3.79
C GLY A 3 -7.08 -1.66 -3.61
N SER A 4 -7.08 -2.09 -2.34
CA SER A 4 -7.33 -3.45 -1.86
C SER A 4 -7.84 -3.39 -0.41
N TYR A 5 -7.96 -4.55 0.24
CA TYR A 5 -8.33 -4.70 1.65
C TYR A 5 -7.15 -4.50 2.60
N ASN A 6 -7.40 -4.47 3.91
CA ASN A 6 -6.41 -4.27 4.96
C ASN A 6 -5.59 -2.98 4.82
N ASN A 7 -6.21 -1.91 4.30
CA ASN A 7 -5.56 -0.65 3.90
C ASN A 7 -4.39 -0.86 2.92
N PHE A 8 -4.42 -1.91 2.11
CA PHE A 8 -3.43 -2.14 1.09
C PHE A 8 -3.79 -1.47 -0.23
N PHE A 9 -2.76 -1.02 -0.92
CA PHE A 9 -2.85 -0.59 -2.30
C PHE A 9 -1.71 -1.21 -3.10
N ARG A 10 -1.93 -1.41 -4.39
CA ARG A 10 -0.94 -1.97 -5.31
C ARG A 10 -0.48 -0.93 -6.33
N MET A 11 0.84 -0.87 -6.47
CA MET A 11 1.51 -0.14 -7.54
C MET A 11 1.99 -1.16 -8.57
N LEU A 12 1.66 -0.92 -9.84
CA LEU A 12 1.93 -1.80 -10.96
C LEU A 12 2.80 -1.02 -11.95
N ASP A 13 4.05 -1.44 -12.12
CA ASP A 13 4.93 -0.90 -13.15
C ASP A 13 4.73 -1.67 -14.45
N ARG A 14 4.23 -0.98 -15.48
CA ARG A 14 3.95 -1.57 -16.79
C ARG A 14 5.22 -1.86 -17.59
N THR A 15 6.30 -1.10 -17.36
CA THR A 15 7.54 -1.20 -18.13
C THR A 15 8.37 -2.37 -17.63
N GLN A 16 8.55 -2.45 -16.31
CA GLN A 16 9.40 -3.48 -15.70
C GLN A 16 8.63 -4.73 -15.28
N ARG A 17 7.29 -4.71 -15.43
CA ARG A 17 6.39 -5.80 -15.01
C ARG A 17 6.59 -6.19 -13.55
N ARG A 18 6.83 -5.19 -12.69
CA ARG A 18 6.98 -5.35 -11.25
C ARG A 18 5.77 -4.79 -10.53
N ASP A 19 5.32 -5.50 -9.51
CA ASP A 19 4.24 -5.05 -8.64
C ASP A 19 4.71 -4.98 -7.19
N VAL A 20 4.19 -3.99 -6.47
CA VAL A 20 4.40 -3.86 -5.03
C VAL A 20 3.08 -3.64 -4.33
N THR A 21 2.91 -4.27 -3.17
CA THR A 21 1.79 -4.01 -2.27
C THR A 21 2.31 -3.14 -1.12
N LEU A 22 1.63 -2.04 -0.85
CA LEU A 22 1.97 -1.06 0.18
C LEU A 22 0.78 -0.87 1.12
N GLU A 23 1.03 -0.35 2.32
CA GLU A 23 0.01 -0.18 3.36
C GLU A 23 -0.14 1.29 3.75
N ALA A 24 -1.37 1.77 3.76
CA ALA A 24 -1.73 3.10 4.25
C ALA A 24 -2.25 3.01 5.70
N SER A 25 -1.33 3.01 6.67
CA SER A 25 -1.65 3.00 8.10
C SER A 25 -0.76 3.95 8.90
N ARG A 26 -1.26 4.44 10.04
CA ARG A 26 -0.55 5.41 10.89
C ARG A 26 0.76 4.82 11.43
N GLU A 27 0.75 3.53 11.73
CA GLU A 27 1.89 2.78 12.25
C GLU A 27 2.98 2.59 11.20
N SER A 28 2.60 2.47 9.93
CA SER A 28 3.51 2.24 8.80
C SER A 28 3.99 3.52 8.13
N CYS A 29 3.28 4.64 8.31
CA CYS A 29 3.49 5.90 7.59
C CYS A 29 3.94 7.03 8.53
N LYS A 30 5.12 6.91 9.16
CA LYS A 30 5.71 8.05 9.86
C LYS A 30 6.15 9.13 8.85
N PRO A 31 6.19 10.42 9.21
CA PRO A 31 6.62 11.48 8.32
C PRO A 31 7.97 11.17 7.67
N ARG A 32 8.04 11.30 6.34
CA ARG A 32 9.24 11.03 5.50
C ARG A 32 9.75 9.58 5.53
N GLN A 33 9.02 8.65 6.12
CA GLN A 33 9.39 7.24 6.12
C GLN A 33 9.11 6.61 4.75
N VAL A 34 10.08 5.85 4.24
CA VAL A 34 9.88 5.02 3.04
C VAL A 34 9.00 3.83 3.40
N LEU A 35 7.93 3.63 2.63
CA LEU A 35 7.01 2.52 2.83
C LEU A 35 7.70 1.19 2.54
N LYS A 36 7.47 0.21 3.42
CA LYS A 36 7.96 -1.15 3.25
C LYS A 36 6.95 -1.97 2.45
N PRO A 37 7.38 -2.69 1.40
CA PRO A 37 6.51 -3.64 0.70
C PRO A 37 5.91 -4.68 1.65
N ARG A 38 4.61 -4.94 1.50
CA ARG A 38 3.87 -5.98 2.22
C ARG A 38 3.71 -7.21 1.32
N ARG A 39 3.79 -8.40 1.92
CA ARG A 39 3.55 -9.68 1.24
C ARG A 39 2.49 -10.46 2.01
N VAL A 40 1.54 -11.01 1.26
CA VAL A 40 0.44 -11.81 1.79
C VAL A 40 0.64 -13.27 1.38
N CYS A 41 0.45 -14.21 2.30
CA CYS A 41 0.67 -15.64 2.08
C CYS A 41 -0.60 -16.44 2.42
N ALA A 42 -0.97 -17.38 1.55
CA ALA A 42 -2.21 -18.17 1.64
C ALA A 42 -2.05 -19.53 2.37
N GLY A 43 -0.92 -19.78 3.05
CA GLY A 43 -0.63 -21.02 3.78
C GLY A 43 0.86 -21.39 3.77
N GLY A 44 1.32 -22.15 4.77
CA GLY A 44 2.71 -22.66 4.89
C GLY A 44 3.59 -21.96 5.95
N LYS A 45 4.92 -22.19 5.90
CA LYS A 45 5.92 -21.53 6.76
C LYS A 45 5.98 -20.04 6.45
N ARG A 46 5.28 -19.24 7.25
CA ARG A 46 5.29 -17.77 7.21
C ARG A 46 6.69 -17.22 7.53
N LYS A 47 7.21 -16.33 6.69
CA LYS A 47 8.37 -15.52 7.08
C LYS A 47 7.96 -14.45 8.08
N LYS A 48 8.88 -14.01 8.94
CA LYS A 48 8.63 -13.09 10.07
C LYS A 48 7.84 -11.83 9.71
N ASP A 49 7.94 -11.34 8.46
CA ASP A 49 7.31 -10.09 7.99
C ASP A 49 6.18 -10.29 6.97
N GLU A 50 5.82 -11.53 6.65
CA GLU A 50 4.68 -11.83 5.78
C GLU A 50 3.37 -11.78 6.56
N ILE A 51 2.25 -11.56 5.88
CA ILE A 51 0.91 -11.42 6.46
C ILE A 51 0.07 -12.62 6.01
N SER A 52 -0.56 -13.32 6.95
CA SER A 52 -1.48 -14.41 6.58
C SER A 52 -2.73 -13.85 5.94
N VAL A 53 -3.28 -14.55 4.95
CA VAL A 53 -4.60 -14.22 4.38
C VAL A 53 -5.68 -14.16 5.46
N ASP A 54 -5.61 -15.04 6.46
CA ASP A 54 -6.58 -15.07 7.57
C ASP A 54 -6.48 -13.87 8.52
N SER A 55 -5.39 -13.09 8.43
CA SER A 55 -5.18 -11.89 9.25
C SER A 55 -5.59 -10.60 8.54
N LEU A 56 -6.17 -10.68 7.34
CA LEU A 56 -6.60 -9.50 6.59
C LEU A 56 -7.89 -8.91 7.14
N ASP A 57 -7.91 -7.60 7.34
CA ASP A 57 -9.10 -6.85 7.70
C ASP A 57 -9.83 -6.36 6.44
N PHE A 58 -10.94 -7.02 6.11
CA PHE A 58 -11.76 -6.70 4.93
C PHE A 58 -12.62 -5.44 5.11
N ASN A 59 -12.78 -4.92 6.33
CA ASN A 59 -13.47 -3.64 6.54
C ASN A 59 -12.58 -2.44 6.15
N LYS A 60 -11.27 -2.63 6.18
CA LYS A 60 -10.26 -1.64 5.75
C LYS A 60 -10.03 -1.69 4.25
N LYS A 61 -11.02 -1.27 3.48
CA LYS A 61 -10.95 -1.20 2.02
C LYS A 61 -10.46 0.17 1.54
N ILE A 62 -9.50 0.18 0.64
CA ILE A 62 -9.15 1.36 -0.15
C ILE A 62 -9.98 1.30 -1.44
N LEU A 63 -10.92 2.22 -1.58
CA LEU A 63 -11.79 2.32 -2.75
C LEU A 63 -11.45 3.51 -3.64
N HIS A 64 -10.87 4.56 -3.06
CA HIS A 64 -10.56 5.79 -3.75
C HIS A 64 -9.08 6.08 -3.67
N THR A 65 -8.46 6.26 -4.83
CA THR A 65 -7.06 6.64 -4.97
C THR A 65 -6.96 7.64 -6.12
N ALA A 66 -6.08 8.63 -5.99
CA ALA A 66 -5.78 9.58 -7.04
C ALA A 66 -4.27 9.65 -7.25
N TRP A 67 -3.86 9.97 -8.47
CA TRP A 67 -2.47 10.21 -8.84
C TRP A 67 -2.38 11.62 -9.39
N HIS A 68 -1.39 12.38 -8.94
CA HIS A 68 -1.09 13.69 -9.52
C HIS A 68 -0.75 13.55 -11.02
N PRO A 69 -1.27 14.42 -11.91
CA PRO A 69 -1.13 14.26 -13.35
C PRO A 69 0.31 14.42 -13.88
N GLN A 70 1.17 15.09 -13.13
CA GLN A 70 2.51 15.48 -13.58
C GLN A 70 3.63 15.05 -12.62
N GLU A 71 3.30 14.67 -11.39
CA GLU A 71 4.29 14.41 -10.35
C GLU A 71 4.06 13.03 -9.75
N ASN A 72 5.12 12.47 -9.15
CA ASN A 72 5.05 11.18 -8.47
C ASN A 72 4.47 11.32 -7.06
N ILE A 73 3.27 11.90 -7.00
CA ILE A 73 2.46 12.10 -5.80
C ILE A 73 1.16 11.32 -5.96
N ILE A 74 0.81 10.55 -4.94
CA ILE A 74 -0.44 9.80 -4.87
C ILE A 74 -1.22 10.17 -3.60
N ALA A 75 -2.53 10.16 -3.73
CA ALA A 75 -3.46 10.31 -2.63
C ALA A 75 -4.25 9.01 -2.44
N VAL A 76 -4.30 8.51 -1.21
CA VAL A 76 -4.95 7.25 -0.86
C VAL A 76 -5.95 7.50 0.26
N ALA A 77 -7.24 7.30 -0.03
CA ALA A 77 -8.27 7.40 0.97
C ALA A 77 -8.49 6.04 1.65
N THR A 78 -8.25 6.01 2.96
CA THR A 78 -8.78 4.96 3.84
C THR A 78 -10.12 5.41 4.41
N THR A 79 -10.77 4.58 5.23
CA THR A 79 -12.09 4.90 5.81
C THR A 79 -12.13 6.25 6.52
N ASN A 80 -11.09 6.58 7.30
CA ASN A 80 -11.10 7.77 8.18
C ASN A 80 -9.94 8.74 7.92
N ASN A 81 -8.99 8.39 7.03
CA ASN A 81 -7.79 9.19 6.80
C ASN A 81 -7.49 9.29 5.31
N LEU A 82 -6.98 10.46 4.90
CA LEU A 82 -6.38 10.67 3.60
C LEU A 82 -4.85 10.67 3.74
N TYR A 83 -4.19 9.75 3.05
CA TYR A 83 -2.73 9.67 3.01
C TYR A 83 -2.21 10.30 1.72
N ILE A 84 -1.16 11.10 1.83
CA ILE A 84 -0.43 11.67 0.69
C ILE A 84 0.97 11.07 0.71
N PHE A 85 1.34 10.39 -0.36
CA PHE A 85 2.67 9.85 -0.55
C PHE A 85 3.32 10.53 -1.75
N GLN A 86 4.60 10.81 -1.63
CA GLN A 86 5.42 11.34 -2.71
C GLN A 86 6.67 10.48 -2.86
N GLU A 87 7.16 10.35 -4.09
CA GLU A 87 8.48 9.77 -4.32
C GLU A 87 9.54 10.61 -3.61
N LYS A 88 10.57 9.93 -3.09
CA LYS A 88 11.71 10.61 -2.49
C LYS A 88 12.49 11.32 -3.60
N VAL A 89 12.42 12.65 -3.62
CA VAL A 89 13.32 13.47 -4.43
C VAL A 89 14.73 13.33 -3.85
N ASN A 90 15.69 12.93 -4.69
CA ASN A 90 17.10 12.86 -4.32
C ASN A 90 17.70 14.26 -4.13
#